data_AF-A0A800FGR8-F1
#
_entry.id   AF-A0A800FGR8-F1
#
_cell.length_a   1.000
_cell.length_b   1.000
_cell.length_c   1.000
_cell.angle_alpha   90.00
_cell.angle_beta   90.00
_cell.angle_gamma   90.00
#
_symmetry.space_group_name_H-M   'P 1'
#
loop_
_entity.id
_entity.type
_entity.pdbx_description
1 polymer ?
#
loop_
_entity_poly.entity_id
_entity_poly.type
_entity_poly.pdbx_seq_one_letter_code
_entity_poly.pdbx_strand_id
1 'polypeptide(L)' 'MPDQLDSISPLDGRYNKDAAVLSHYFSESALMRYRLQVEIEYLIALSNENKITALPPMPNLVQTTLRKLYEKFDSR' A
#
# COMPACT_ATOMS: atom_id res chain seq x y z
N MET A 1 8.01 11.63 14.61
CA MET A 1 8.47 10.30 15.01
C MET A 1 8.84 10.38 16.49
N PRO A 2 8.28 9.52 17.35
CA PRO A 2 8.72 9.46 18.75
C PRO A 2 10.22 9.11 18.82
N ASP A 3 10.87 9.49 19.92
CA ASP A 3 12.28 9.15 20.13
C ASP A 3 12.45 7.63 20.15
N GLN A 4 13.54 7.13 19.59
CA GLN A 4 13.88 5.71 19.59
C GLN A 4 14.01 5.17 21.03
N LEU A 5 14.34 6.03 21.99
CA LEU A 5 14.40 5.69 23.42
C LEU A 5 13.01 5.50 24.05
N ASP A 6 11.95 6.07 23.48
CA ASP A 6 10.58 5.99 24.00
C ASP A 6 9.79 4.79 23.42
N SER A 7 10.35 4.08 22.44
CA SER A 7 9.68 2.92 21.84
C SER A 7 9.53 1.77 22.85
N ILE A 8 8.32 1.25 22.99
CA ILE A 8 8.04 0.11 23.89
C ILE A 8 8.71 -1.18 23.37
N SER A 9 8.65 -1.41 22.06
CA SER A 9 9.26 -2.58 21.43
C SER A 9 10.73 -2.29 21.09
N PRO A 10 11.68 -3.17 21.46
CA PRO A 10 13.08 -2.97 21.12
C PRO A 10 13.34 -3.14 19.62
N LEU A 11 12.43 -3.76 18.85
CA LEU A 11 12.53 -3.85 17.39
C LEU A 11 12.40 -2.48 16.72
N ASP A 12 11.53 -1.64 17.26
CA ASP A 12 11.33 -0.26 16.80
C ASP A 12 12.35 0.70 17.43
N GLY A 13 12.96 0.29 18.55
CA GLY A 13 14.00 0.98 19.30
C GLY A 13 15.40 0.41 19.09
N ARG A 14 15.98 -0.19 20.13
CA ARG A 14 17.37 -0.70 20.18
C ARG A 14 17.86 -1.45 18.93
N TYR A 15 17.01 -2.26 18.31
CA TYR A 15 17.33 -3.10 17.15
C TYR A 15 16.80 -2.54 15.83
N ASN A 16 16.33 -1.28 15.82
CA ASN A 16 15.80 -0.63 14.61
C ASN A 16 16.80 -0.67 13.45
N LYS A 17 18.10 -0.50 13.72
CA LYS A 17 19.14 -0.57 12.67
C LYS A 17 19.15 -1.91 11.93
N ASP A 18 18.85 -3.00 12.62
CA ASP A 18 18.82 -4.35 12.05
C ASP A 18 17.45 -4.66 11.42
N ALA A 19 16.37 -4.13 12.01
CA ALA A 19 14.99 -4.43 11.64
C ALA A 19 14.34 -3.41 10.69
N ALA A 20 14.96 -2.25 10.42
CA ALA A 20 14.33 -1.14 9.68
C ALA A 20 13.77 -1.55 8.32
N VAL A 21 14.43 -2.49 7.62
CA VAL A 21 13.97 -3.00 6.32
C VAL A 21 12.60 -3.66 6.39
N LEU A 22 12.24 -4.25 7.54
CA LEU A 22 10.95 -4.91 7.77
C LEU A 22 9.79 -3.91 7.79
N SER A 23 10.05 -2.65 8.15
CA SER A 23 9.02 -1.61 8.17
C SER A 23 8.41 -1.36 6.78
N HIS A 24 9.16 -1.63 5.70
CA HIS A 24 8.65 -1.54 4.33
C HIS A 24 7.57 -2.58 4.00
N TYR A 25 7.38 -3.59 4.85
CA TYR A 25 6.45 -4.70 4.64
C TYR A 25 5.43 -4.87 5.78
N PHE A 26 5.85 -4.66 7.02
CA PHE A 26 5.06 -4.99 8.22
C PHE A 26 4.60 -3.79 9.05
N SER A 27 5.00 -2.57 8.68
CA SER A 27 4.43 -1.38 9.30
C SER A 27 2.97 -1.19 8.89
N GLU A 28 2.22 -0.43 9.68
CA GLU A 28 0.86 -0.04 9.31
C GLU A 28 0.83 0.75 8.00
N SER A 29 1.83 1.60 7.74
CA SER A 29 2.00 2.31 6.47
C SER A 29 2.15 1.34 5.29
N ALA A 30 3.02 0.33 5.42
CA ALA A 30 3.17 -0.71 4.40
C ALA A 30 1.86 -1.50 4.22
N LEU A 31 1.19 -1.87 5.31
CA LEU A 31 -0.10 -2.55 5.26
C LEU A 31 -1.14 -1.72 4.49
N MET A 32 -1.25 -0.42 4.75
CA MET A 32 -2.16 0.46 4.02
C MET A 32 -1.81 0.57 2.54
N ARG A 33 -0.52 0.73 2.20
CA ARG A 33 -0.06 0.74 0.80
C ARG A 33 -0.46 -0.53 0.06
N TYR A 34 -0.22 -1.69 0.65
CA TYR A 34 -0.54 -2.98 0.03
C TYR A 34 -2.05 -3.22 -0.06
N ARG A 35 -2.84 -2.80 0.94
CA ARG A 35 -4.31 -2.82 0.85
C ARG A 35 -4.81 -1.99 -0.33
N LEU A 36 -4.32 -0.76 -0.45
CA LEU A 36 -4.67 0.12 -1.57
C LEU A 36 -4.30 -0.51 -2.92
N GLN A 37 -3.12 -1.13 -3.02
CA GLN A 37 -2.70 -1.85 -4.21
C GLN A 37 -3.68 -2.98 -4.58
N VAL A 38 -4.04 -3.83 -3.63
CA VAL A 38 -4.94 -4.96 -3.87
C VAL A 38 -6.33 -4.47 -4.31
N GLU A 39 -6.91 -3.49 -3.61
CA GLU A 39 -8.24 -2.96 -3.95
C GLU A 39 -8.26 -2.33 -5.34
N ILE A 40 -7.22 -1.59 -5.72
CA ILE A 40 -7.12 -0.95 -7.03
C ILE A 40 -6.94 -1.99 -8.14
N GLU A 41 -6.02 -2.94 -7.98
CA GLU A 41 -5.84 -3.98 -8.99
C GLU A 41 -7.06 -4.90 -9.10
N TYR A 42 -7.74 -5.16 -7.98
CA TYR A 42 -8.99 -5.91 -7.99
C TYR A 42 -10.10 -5.18 -8.74
N LEU A 43 -10.29 -3.88 -8.51
CA LEU A 43 -11.25 -3.07 -9.26
C LEU A 43 -10.94 -3.04 -10.77
N ILE A 44 -9.65 -2.92 -11.13
CA ILE A 44 -9.20 -2.98 -12.52
C ILE A 44 -9.49 -4.35 -13.13
N ALA A 45 -9.17 -5.43 -12.42
CA ALA A 45 -9.48 -6.79 -12.86
C ALA A 45 -10.99 -7.01 -13.06
N LEU A 46 -11.83 -6.55 -12.12
CA LEU A 46 -13.29 -6.62 -12.23
C LEU A 46 -13.81 -5.86 -13.45
N SER A 47 -13.26 -4.68 -13.76
CA SER A 47 -13.69 -3.91 -14.93
C SER A 47 -13.39 -4.62 -16.26
N ASN A 48 -12.42 -5.54 -16.27
CA ASN A 48 -12.08 -6.33 -17.45
C ASN A 48 -12.88 -7.64 -17.55
N GLU A 49 -13.72 -7.96 -16.57
CA GLU A 49 -14.56 -9.16 -16.60
C GLU A 49 -15.82 -8.92 -17.44
N ASN A 50 -15.89 -9.55 -18.60
CA ASN A 50 -16.97 -9.38 -19.57
C ASN A 50 -18.37 -9.71 -19.03
N LYS A 51 -18.46 -10.54 -17.98
CA LYS A 51 -19.75 -10.88 -17.35
C LYS A 51 -20.33 -9.76 -16.50
N ILE A 52 -19.54 -8.76 -16.10
CA ILE A 52 -19.97 -7.65 -15.23
C ILE A 52 -20.33 -6.44 -16.09
N THR A 53 -21.53 -6.44 -16.66
CA THR A 53 -21.99 -5.36 -17.56
C THR A 53 -22.12 -4.00 -16.87
N ALA A 54 -22.31 -3.96 -15.54
CA ALA A 54 -22.40 -2.74 -14.76
C ALA A 54 -21.05 -2.02 -14.56
N LEU A 55 -19.93 -2.67 -14.88
CA LEU A 55 -18.58 -2.11 -14.73
C LEU A 55 -17.79 -2.33 -16.03
N PRO A 56 -17.89 -1.41 -17.00
CA PRO A 56 -17.17 -1.53 -18.26
C PRO A 56 -15.64 -1.39 -18.05
N PRO A 57 -14.82 -1.89 -19.00
CA PRO A 57 -13.37 -1.77 -18.93
C PRO A 57 -12.91 -0.32 -18.75
N MET A 58 -12.08 -0.11 -17.72
CA MET A 58 -11.55 1.22 -17.44
C MET A 58 -10.51 1.64 -18.48
N PRO A 59 -10.54 2.89 -18.98
CA PRO A 59 -9.51 3.41 -19.86
C PRO A 59 -8.12 3.36 -19.24
N ASN A 60 -7.08 3.12 -20.04
CA ASN A 60 -5.69 3.02 -19.57
C ASN A 60 -5.22 4.24 -18.77
N LEU A 61 -5.69 5.45 -19.12
CA LEU A 61 -5.39 6.68 -18.39
C LEU A 61 -5.93 6.64 -16.96
N VAL A 62 -7.15 6.11 -16.77
CA VAL A 62 -7.79 5.97 -15.45
C VAL A 62 -7.05 4.92 -14.65
N GLN A 63 -6.77 3.75 -15.22
CA GLN A 63 -5.98 2.70 -14.57
C GLN A 63 -4.62 3.23 -14.10
N THR A 64 -3.90 3.94 -14.97
CA THR A 64 -2.59 4.55 -14.64
C THR A 64 -2.72 5.58 -13.51
N THR A 65 -3.79 6.36 -13.50
CA THR A 65 -4.06 7.33 -12.42
C THR A 65 -4.32 6.64 -11.10
N LEU A 66 -5.10 5.55 -11.08
CA LEU A 66 -5.35 4.77 -9.88
C LEU A 66 -4.06 4.11 -9.37
N ARG A 67 -3.26 3.49 -10.24
CA ARG A 67 -1.99 2.84 -9.83
C ARG A 67 -1.02 3.79 -9.14
N LYS A 68 -0.97 5.04 -9.59
CA LYS A 68 -0.16 6.09 -8.95
C LYS A 68 -0.48 6.29 -7.47
N LEU A 69 -1.69 5.97 -7.01
CA LEU A 69 -2.10 6.14 -5.62
C LEU A 69 -1.30 5.22 -4.68
N TYR A 70 -1.07 3.95 -5.07
CA TYR A 70 -0.25 3.05 -4.27
C TYR A 70 1.25 3.14 -4.62
N GLU A 71 1.61 3.52 -5.85
CA GLU A 71 3.01 3.72 -6.26
C GLU A 71 3.66 4.92 -5.58
N LYS A 72 2.90 6.00 -5.38
CA LYS A 72 3.33 7.22 -4.68
C LYS A 72 2.76 7.31 -3.28
N PHE A 73 2.40 6.18 -2.70
CA PHE A 73 1.84 6.14 -1.35
C PHE A 73 2.86 6.69 -0.36
N ASP A 74 2.49 7.78 0.32
CA ASP A 74 3.24 8.36 1.42
C ASP A 74 2.34 8.36 2.65
N SER A 75 2.94 8.04 3.80
CA SER A 75 2.26 8.01 5.10
C SER A 75 2.61 9.22 5.97
N ARG A 76 3.12 10.29 5.35
CA ARG A 76 3.53 11.54 6.00
C ARG A 76 2.54 12.65 5.71
#